data_AF-A0A564Y1L3-F1
#
_entry.id   AF-A0A564Y1L3-F1
#
_cell.length_a   1.000
_cell.length_b   1.000
_cell.length_c   1.000
_cell.angle_alpha   90.00
_cell.angle_beta   90.00
_cell.angle_gamma   90.00
#
_symmetry.space_group_name_H-M   'P 1'
#
loop_
_entity.id
_entity.type
_entity.pdbx_description
1 polymer ?
#
loop_
_entity_poly.entity_id
_entity_poly.type
_entity_poly.pdbx_seq_one_letter_code
_entity_poly.pdbx_strand_id
1 'polypeptide(L)'
;MEIILPTLSAVLVGSSGIFPALVVESPDKLHLNEKALNRWLCFAIGSLLGEVFLHLLPETVEQFPIQSPKWIFFILFGVFFFYATECVVAFYESLQSSYNETRGKSDDTNNVSIAVGYLNLLANSIDNFSHGLSLGASYAVSIRAGLVATTCLLIHEIPHEISDFIILLRSGFTRWDAIKGQVYLKLFFIPGCIFINL
;
A
#
# COMPACT_ATOMS: atom_id res chain seq x y z
N MET A 1 -4.71 2.81 31.05
CA MET A 1 -4.05 3.87 30.26
C MET A 1 -3.27 3.28 29.08
N GLU A 2 -2.71 2.07 29.24
CA GLU A 2 -1.85 1.39 28.24
C GLU A 2 -2.49 1.20 26.86
N ILE A 3 -3.80 0.96 26.76
CA ILE A 3 -4.48 0.75 25.46
C ILE A 3 -5.06 2.05 24.87
N ILE A 4 -5.39 3.04 25.70
CA ILE A 4 -6.12 4.24 25.26
C ILE A 4 -5.28 5.10 24.31
N LEU A 5 -4.01 5.33 24.64
CA LEU A 5 -3.08 6.11 23.83
C LEU A 5 -2.76 5.47 22.46
N PRO A 6 -2.42 4.16 22.37
CA PRO A 6 -2.22 3.52 21.07
C PRO A 6 -3.51 3.48 20.25
N THR A 7 -4.68 3.22 20.85
CA THR A 7 -5.95 3.25 20.10
C THR A 7 -6.29 4.66 19.60
N LEU A 8 -6.06 5.70 20.40
CA LEU A 8 -6.25 7.09 19.95
C LEU A 8 -5.30 7.45 18.79
N SER A 9 -4.06 7.01 18.87
CA SER A 9 -3.05 7.20 17.82
C SER A 9 -3.43 6.44 16.55
N ALA A 10 -3.95 5.22 16.66
CA ALA A 10 -4.49 4.43 15.56
C ALA A 10 -5.68 5.11 14.89
N VAL A 11 -6.59 5.73 15.65
CA VAL A 11 -7.70 6.51 15.09
C VAL A 11 -7.19 7.77 14.39
N LEU A 12 -6.21 8.46 14.98
CA LEU A 12 -5.61 9.64 14.38
C LEU A 12 -4.92 9.31 13.05
N VAL A 13 -4.09 8.27 13.02
CA VAL A 13 -3.44 7.80 11.78
C VAL A 13 -4.47 7.21 10.82
N GLY A 14 -5.45 6.47 11.31
CA GLY A 14 -6.54 5.95 10.47
C GLY A 14 -7.36 7.05 9.79
N SER A 15 -7.42 8.24 10.39
CA SER A 15 -8.11 9.39 9.80
C SER A 15 -7.36 10.01 8.62
N SER A 16 -6.06 9.75 8.46
CA SER A 16 -5.32 10.30 7.32
C SER A 16 -5.84 9.75 6.00
N GLY A 17 -6.50 8.58 5.94
CA GLY A 17 -7.02 8.00 4.68
C GLY A 17 -8.03 8.84 3.90
N ILE A 18 -8.51 9.95 4.46
CA ILE A 18 -9.34 10.93 3.77
C ILE A 18 -8.47 11.93 2.97
N PHE A 19 -7.21 12.09 3.35
CA PHE A 19 -6.24 13.05 2.81
C PHE A 19 -6.05 12.98 1.30
N PRO A 20 -6.01 11.79 0.65
CA PRO A 20 -5.93 11.72 -0.81
C PRO A 20 -7.10 12.43 -1.50
N ALA A 21 -8.29 12.42 -0.89
CA ALA A 21 -9.44 13.15 -1.41
C ALA A 21 -9.22 14.67 -1.35
N LEU A 22 -8.48 15.17 -0.37
CA LEU A 22 -8.21 16.61 -0.23
C LEU A 22 -7.14 17.09 -1.22
N VAL A 23 -6.15 16.24 -1.51
CA VAL A 23 -5.00 16.60 -2.35
C VAL A 23 -5.24 16.31 -3.83
N VAL A 24 -5.88 15.18 -4.14
CA VAL A 24 -6.13 14.79 -5.53
C VAL A 24 -7.48 15.36 -5.94
N GLU A 25 -7.47 16.52 -6.57
CA GLU A 25 -8.63 17.05 -7.31
C GLU A 25 -8.93 16.12 -8.49
N SER A 26 -9.92 15.24 -8.30
CA SER A 26 -10.42 14.33 -9.31
C SER A 26 -11.92 14.62 -9.46
N PRO A 27 -12.38 15.15 -10.61
CA PRO A 27 -13.80 15.35 -10.85
C PRO A 27 -14.49 13.99 -10.90
N ASP A 28 -15.65 13.90 -10.23
CA ASP A 28 -16.46 12.68 -10.22
C ASP A 28 -16.72 12.20 -11.65
N LYS A 29 -16.33 10.95 -11.92
CA LYS A 29 -16.52 10.17 -13.16
C LYS A 29 -15.94 10.71 -14.49
N LEU A 30 -15.14 11.78 -14.53
CA LEU A 30 -14.80 12.39 -15.83
C LEU A 30 -13.30 12.65 -16.02
N HIS A 31 -12.68 11.78 -16.84
CA HIS A 31 -11.39 11.98 -17.50
C HIS A 31 -10.34 12.70 -16.65
N LEU A 32 -9.82 12.04 -15.60
CA LEU A 32 -8.49 12.41 -15.13
C LEU A 32 -7.59 12.46 -16.35
N ASN A 33 -7.02 13.65 -16.61
CA ASN A 33 -6.06 13.83 -17.69
C ASN A 33 -5.02 12.73 -17.54
N GLU A 34 -4.92 11.81 -18.50
CA GLU A 34 -4.03 10.64 -18.37
C GLU A 34 -2.61 11.07 -18.01
N LYS A 35 -2.20 12.27 -18.45
CA LYS A 35 -0.92 12.87 -18.08
C LYS A 35 -0.80 13.19 -16.59
N ALA A 36 -1.87 13.68 -15.97
CA ALA A 36 -1.91 13.92 -14.51
C ALA A 36 -1.93 12.61 -13.74
N LEU A 37 -2.75 11.64 -14.17
CA LEU A 37 -2.79 10.31 -13.56
C LEU A 37 -1.44 9.59 -13.64
N ASN A 38 -0.78 9.64 -14.81
CA ASN A 38 0.55 9.05 -14.98
C ASN A 38 1.61 9.76 -14.13
N ARG A 39 1.54 11.08 -13.94
CA ARG A 39 2.46 11.78 -13.02
C ARG A 39 2.28 11.32 -11.58
N TRP A 40 1.04 11.20 -11.12
CA TRP A 40 0.74 10.69 -9.78
C TRP A 40 1.10 9.22 -9.63
N LEU A 41 0.99 8.41 -10.69
CA LEU A 41 1.44 7.02 -10.70
C LEU A 41 2.96 6.92 -10.60
N CYS A 42 3.72 7.78 -11.29
CA CYS A 42 5.17 7.84 -11.12
C CYS A 42 5.56 8.28 -9.71
N PHE A 43 4.81 9.20 -9.08
CA PHE A 43 4.99 9.54 -7.68
C PHE A 43 4.73 8.34 -6.77
N ALA A 44 3.66 7.58 -7.02
CA ALA A 44 3.31 6.38 -6.27
C ALA A 44 4.43 5.32 -6.31
N ILE A 45 4.89 4.99 -7.53
CA ILE A 45 6.00 4.05 -7.75
C ILE A 45 7.27 4.57 -7.07
N GLY A 46 7.56 5.86 -7.18
CA GLY A 46 8.73 6.49 -6.55
C GLY A 46 8.68 6.44 -5.01
N SER A 47 7.51 6.64 -4.41
CA SER A 47 7.31 6.57 -2.96
C SER A 47 7.55 5.14 -2.44
N LEU A 48 6.92 4.15 -3.09
CA LEU A 48 7.10 2.73 -2.74
C LEU A 48 8.56 2.29 -2.91
N LEU A 49 9.21 2.72 -3.99
CA LEU A 49 10.62 2.41 -4.24
C LEU A 49 11.53 3.07 -3.20
N GLY A 50 11.22 4.31 -2.82
CA GLY A 50 11.93 5.06 -1.78
C GLY A 50 11.88 4.36 -0.42
N GLU A 51 10.73 3.83 -0.02
CA GLU A 51 10.56 3.08 1.22
C GLU A 51 11.45 1.83 1.26
N VAL A 52 11.47 1.06 0.17
CA VAL A 52 12.31 -0.14 0.05
C VAL A 52 13.80 0.21 0.17
N PHE A 53 14.27 1.21 -0.58
CA PHE A 53 15.72 1.51 -0.63
C PHE A 53 16.24 2.32 0.54
N LEU A 54 15.46 3.25 1.08
CA LEU A 54 15.91 4.17 2.10
C LEU A 54 15.60 3.69 3.52
N HIS A 55 14.63 2.77 3.67
CA HIS A 55 14.20 2.30 4.98
C HIS A 55 14.38 0.80 5.15
N LEU A 56 13.71 -0.02 4.33
CA LEU A 56 13.72 -1.48 4.51
C LEU A 56 15.10 -2.10 4.29
N LEU A 57 15.80 -1.75 3.21
CA LEU A 57 17.10 -2.33 2.91
C LEU A 57 18.18 -2.00 3.96
N PRO A 58 18.39 -0.74 4.36
CA PRO A 58 19.36 -0.40 5.41
C PRO A 58 19.07 -1.11 6.74
N GLU A 59 17.81 -1.09 7.19
CA GLU A 59 17.39 -1.71 8.46
C GLU A 59 17.65 -3.23 8.46
N THR A 60 17.37 -3.90 7.35
CA THR A 60 17.59 -5.35 7.23
C THR A 60 19.09 -5.70 7.30
N VAL A 61 19.96 -4.85 6.77
CA VAL A 61 21.42 -5.07 6.82
C VAL A 61 21.98 -4.85 8.22
N GLU A 62 21.43 -3.91 8.99
CA GLU A 62 21.86 -3.62 10.36
C GLU A 62 21.41 -4.69 11.36
N GLN A 63 20.17 -5.21 11.24
CA GLN A 63 19.64 -6.24 12.16
C GLN A 63 20.16 -7.65 11.91
N PHE A 64 20.62 -7.96 10.69
CA PHE A 64 21.21 -9.25 10.33
C PHE A 64 22.71 -9.09 10.04
N PRO A 65 23.56 -8.95 11.09
CA PRO A 65 24.97 -8.66 10.91
C PRO A 65 25.67 -9.73 10.07
N ILE A 66 26.42 -9.20 9.10
CA ILE A 66 27.17 -9.78 7.99
C ILE A 66 28.09 -10.94 8.41
N GLN A 67 27.54 -12.13 8.67
CA GLN A 67 28.30 -13.39 8.69
C GLN A 67 27.94 -14.31 7.51
N SER A 68 26.85 -14.02 6.81
CA SER A 68 26.51 -14.73 5.57
C SER A 68 25.80 -13.82 4.57
N PRO A 69 26.12 -13.88 3.26
CA PRO A 69 25.48 -13.08 2.21
C PRO A 69 24.05 -13.56 1.87
N LYS A 70 23.36 -14.25 2.78
CA LYS A 70 22.06 -14.87 2.53
C LYS A 70 20.93 -13.86 2.30
N TRP A 71 21.02 -12.67 2.89
CA TRP A 71 20.02 -11.61 2.68
C TRP A 71 20.00 -11.14 1.20
N ILE A 72 21.16 -11.09 0.54
CA ILE A 72 21.26 -10.79 -0.91
C ILE A 72 20.53 -11.86 -1.71
N PHE A 73 20.66 -13.13 -1.32
CA PHE A 73 19.95 -14.23 -1.98
C PHE A 73 18.42 -14.06 -1.87
N PHE A 74 17.90 -13.66 -0.69
CA PHE A 74 16.45 -13.42 -0.53
C PHE A 74 15.95 -12.24 -1.35
N ILE A 75 16.72 -11.15 -1.44
CA ILE A 75 16.37 -10.01 -2.30
C ILE A 75 16.36 -10.46 -3.78
N LEU A 76 17.42 -11.12 -4.25
CA LEU A 76 17.50 -11.60 -5.63
C LEU A 76 16.40 -12.60 -5.95
N PHE A 77 16.08 -13.49 -5.01
CA PHE A 77 14.96 -14.42 -5.14
C PHE A 77 13.64 -13.67 -5.28
N GLY A 78 13.38 -12.65 -4.44
CA GLY A 78 12.19 -11.82 -4.53
C GLY A 78 12.06 -11.09 -5.86
N VAL A 79 13.15 -10.45 -6.33
CA VAL A 79 13.19 -9.77 -7.64
C VAL A 79 12.95 -10.75 -8.78
N PHE A 80 13.61 -11.92 -8.76
CA PHE A 80 13.41 -12.95 -9.77
C PHE A 80 11.99 -13.51 -9.75
N PHE A 81 11.42 -13.73 -8.56
CA PHE A 81 10.04 -14.19 -8.40
C PHE A 81 9.05 -13.19 -9.00
N PHE A 82 9.18 -11.90 -8.68
CA PHE A 82 8.34 -10.85 -9.26
C PHE A 82 8.50 -10.75 -10.77
N TYR A 83 9.74 -10.78 -11.28
CA TYR A 83 10.00 -10.79 -12.72
C TYR A 83 9.39 -12.01 -13.42
N ALA A 84 9.47 -13.20 -12.80
CA ALA A 84 8.86 -14.41 -13.33
C ALA A 84 7.33 -14.29 -13.34
N THR A 85 6.71 -13.73 -12.30
CA THR A 85 5.26 -13.48 -12.30
C THR A 85 4.85 -12.49 -13.38
N GLU A 86 5.62 -11.41 -13.59
CA GLU A 86 5.39 -10.45 -14.67
C GLU A 86 5.48 -11.14 -16.04
N CYS A 87 6.49 -12.00 -16.25
CA CYS A 87 6.65 -12.78 -17.47
C CYS A 87 5.47 -13.74 -17.70
N VAL A 88 4.99 -14.43 -16.66
CA VAL A 88 3.84 -15.34 -16.75
C VAL A 88 2.56 -14.57 -17.08
N VAL A 89 2.34 -13.43 -16.44
CA VAL A 89 1.19 -12.56 -16.69
C VAL A 89 1.25 -12.01 -18.12
N ALA A 90 2.39 -11.47 -18.55
CA ALA A 90 2.59 -10.96 -19.90
C ALA A 90 2.41 -12.04 -20.96
N PHE A 91 2.89 -13.26 -20.68
CA PHE A 91 2.67 -14.42 -21.55
C PHE A 91 1.17 -14.78 -21.63
N TYR A 92 0.47 -14.80 -20.49
CA TYR A 92 -0.97 -15.06 -20.46
C TYR A 92 -1.77 -13.99 -21.21
N GLU A 93 -1.46 -12.71 -20.99
CA GLU A 93 -2.05 -11.59 -21.73
C GLU A 93 -1.79 -11.69 -23.24
N SER A 94 -0.59 -12.12 -23.65
CA SER A 94 -0.27 -12.33 -25.06
C SER A 94 -1.12 -13.43 -25.71
N LEU A 95 -1.35 -14.54 -25.00
CA LEU A 95 -2.24 -15.62 -25.46
C LEU A 95 -3.70 -15.15 -25.53
N GLN A 96 -4.14 -14.40 -24.52
CA GLN A 96 -5.50 -13.88 -24.43
C GLN A 96 -5.77 -12.81 -25.49
N SER A 97 -4.78 -11.95 -25.82
CA SER A 97 -4.88 -10.98 -26.90
C SER A 97 -5.04 -11.66 -28.26
N SER A 98 -4.27 -12.73 -28.52
CA SER A 98 -4.36 -13.49 -29.77
C SER A 98 -5.69 -14.25 -29.90
N TYR A 99 -6.28 -14.68 -28.77
CA TYR A 99 -7.59 -15.32 -28.73
C TYR A 99 -8.75 -14.31 -28.88
N ASN A 100 -8.67 -13.15 -28.22
CA ASN A 100 -9.74 -12.13 -28.24
C ASN A 100 -9.84 -11.35 -29.57
N GLU A 101 -8.78 -11.33 -30.38
CA GLU A 101 -8.80 -10.76 -31.74
C GLU A 101 -9.78 -11.50 -32.69
N THR A 102 -10.11 -12.76 -32.39
CA THR A 102 -11.04 -13.57 -33.20
C THR A 102 -12.50 -13.53 -32.75
N ARG A 103 -12.84 -12.96 -31.58
CA ARG A 103 -14.22 -13.02 -31.04
C ARG A 103 -14.83 -11.68 -30.58
N GLY A 104 -14.12 -10.56 -30.75
CA GLY A 104 -14.59 -9.25 -30.30
C GLY A 104 -14.18 -8.98 -28.84
N LYS A 105 -13.66 -7.77 -28.63
CA LYS A 105 -12.88 -7.36 -27.46
C LYS A 105 -13.78 -6.70 -26.42
N SER A 106 -14.22 -7.42 -25.40
CA SER A 106 -14.87 -6.82 -24.22
C SER A 106 -15.06 -7.82 -23.08
N ASP A 107 -14.17 -7.79 -22.09
CA ASP A 107 -14.45 -7.94 -20.63
C ASP A 107 -13.17 -8.26 -19.83
N ASP A 108 -12.21 -8.98 -20.41
CA ASP A 108 -11.03 -9.48 -19.66
C ASP A 108 -10.08 -8.40 -19.13
N THR A 109 -9.82 -7.35 -19.90
CA THR A 109 -8.92 -6.25 -19.49
C THR A 109 -9.48 -5.43 -18.32
N ASN A 110 -10.81 -5.31 -18.23
CA ASN A 110 -11.46 -4.68 -17.09
C ASN A 110 -11.33 -5.56 -15.84
N ASN A 111 -11.44 -6.89 -15.98
CA ASN A 111 -11.32 -7.83 -14.87
C ASN A 111 -9.92 -7.80 -14.23
N VAL A 112 -8.86 -7.74 -15.05
CA VAL A 112 -7.47 -7.63 -14.55
C VAL A 112 -7.25 -6.32 -13.80
N SER A 113 -7.71 -5.20 -14.37
CA SER A 113 -7.57 -3.86 -13.78
C SER A 113 -8.26 -3.79 -12.41
N ILE A 114 -9.47 -4.34 -12.31
CA ILE A 114 -10.24 -4.40 -11.05
C ILE A 114 -9.56 -5.32 -10.03
N ALA A 115 -9.00 -6.46 -10.45
CA ALA A 115 -8.27 -7.37 -9.57
C ALA A 115 -7.05 -6.70 -8.92
N VAL A 116 -6.29 -5.90 -9.68
CA VAL A 116 -5.18 -5.09 -9.14
C VAL A 116 -5.66 -4.15 -8.04
N GLY A 117 -6.82 -3.51 -8.21
CA GLY A 117 -7.40 -2.63 -7.19
C GLY A 117 -7.76 -3.37 -5.91
N TYR A 118 -8.36 -4.56 -6.00
CA TYR A 118 -8.66 -5.38 -4.82
C TYR A 118 -7.41 -5.95 -4.14
N LEU A 119 -6.38 -6.31 -4.90
CA LEU A 119 -5.09 -6.72 -4.34
C LEU A 119 -4.43 -5.56 -3.59
N ASN A 120 -4.52 -4.32 -4.12
CA ASN A 120 -4.04 -3.13 -3.43
C ASN A 120 -4.78 -2.90 -2.10
N LEU A 121 -6.10 -3.06 -2.09
CA LEU A 121 -6.89 -3.01 -0.87
C LEU A 121 -6.45 -4.09 0.14
N LEU A 122 -6.22 -5.33 -0.31
CA LEU A 122 -5.77 -6.40 0.57
C LEU A 122 -4.39 -6.11 1.16
N ALA A 123 -3.43 -5.64 0.36
CA ALA A 123 -2.10 -5.24 0.83
C ALA A 123 -2.20 -4.12 1.88
N ASN A 124 -2.95 -3.06 1.58
CA ASN A 124 -3.19 -1.96 2.51
C ASN A 124 -3.82 -2.45 3.84
N SER A 125 -4.70 -3.45 3.81
CA SER A 125 -5.25 -4.04 5.05
C SER A 125 -4.20 -4.69 5.95
N ILE A 126 -3.23 -5.38 5.35
CA ILE A 126 -2.14 -6.08 6.06
C ILE A 126 -1.14 -5.06 6.61
N ASP A 127 -0.84 -4.01 5.85
CA ASP A 127 0.05 -2.93 6.28
C ASP A 127 -0.56 -2.14 7.43
N ASN A 128 -1.84 -1.74 7.33
CA ASN A 128 -2.56 -1.06 8.42
C ASN A 128 -2.57 -1.88 9.71
N PHE A 129 -2.73 -3.21 9.59
CA PHE A 129 -2.64 -4.10 10.73
C PHE A 129 -1.23 -4.11 11.34
N SER A 130 -0.20 -4.18 10.51
CA SER A 130 1.21 -4.18 10.92
C SER A 130 1.62 -2.84 11.56
N HIS A 131 1.12 -1.72 11.02
CA HIS A 131 1.26 -0.38 11.60
C HIS A 131 0.55 -0.28 12.96
N GLY A 132 -0.62 -0.91 13.10
CA GLY A 132 -1.29 -1.09 14.38
C GLY A 132 -0.42 -1.83 15.40
N LEU A 133 0.18 -2.97 15.02
CA LEU A 133 1.11 -3.70 15.88
C LEU A 133 2.30 -2.83 16.32
N SER A 134 2.89 -2.08 15.39
CA SER A 134 4.02 -1.17 15.64
C SER A 134 3.66 -0.06 16.64
N LEU A 135 2.48 0.55 16.51
CA LEU A 135 1.96 1.52 17.48
C LEU A 135 1.78 0.88 18.85
N GLY A 136 1.11 -0.27 18.92
CA GLY A 136 0.89 -1.00 20.16
C GLY A 136 2.21 -1.32 20.89
N ALA A 137 3.17 -1.87 20.16
CA ALA A 137 4.51 -2.19 20.68
C ALA A 137 5.26 -0.94 21.17
N SER A 138 5.21 0.15 20.41
CA SER A 138 5.91 1.40 20.76
C SER A 138 5.37 2.03 22.03
N TYR A 139 4.05 2.05 22.22
CA TYR A 139 3.43 2.55 23.45
C TYR A 139 3.65 1.63 24.65
N ALA A 140 3.78 0.31 24.43
CA ALA A 140 4.18 -0.64 25.48
C ALA A 140 5.62 -0.40 25.98
N VAL A 141 6.52 0.07 25.11
CA VAL A 141 7.87 0.47 25.51
C VAL A 141 7.85 1.77 26.31
N SER A 142 7.25 2.84 25.76
CA SER A 142 7.02 4.09 26.50
C SER A 142 6.08 5.03 25.74
N ILE A 143 5.42 5.96 26.47
CA ILE A 143 4.61 7.02 25.85
C ILE A 143 5.41 7.84 24.84
N ARG A 144 6.68 8.13 25.15
CA ARG A 144 7.54 8.96 24.29
C ARG A 144 7.87 8.23 22.97
N ALA A 145 8.17 6.93 23.05
CA ALA A 145 8.37 6.09 21.87
C ALA A 145 7.09 5.97 21.03
N GLY A 146 5.94 5.75 21.67
CA GLY A 146 4.64 5.70 21.00
C GLY A 146 4.28 7.00 20.25
N LEU A 147 4.54 8.17 20.84
CA LEU A 147 4.29 9.46 20.19
C LEU A 147 5.21 9.70 18.97
N VAL A 148 6.48 9.31 19.07
CA VAL A 148 7.43 9.38 17.95
C VAL A 148 7.00 8.44 16.83
N ALA A 149 6.65 7.19 17.16
CA ALA A 149 6.13 6.22 16.20
C ALA A 149 4.87 6.74 15.50
N THR A 150 3.91 7.28 16.26
CA THR A 150 2.68 7.88 15.72
C THR A 150 2.97 9.00 14.72
N THR A 151 3.91 9.88 15.06
CA THR A 151 4.28 11.02 14.20
C THR A 151 4.97 10.54 12.92
N CYS A 152 5.88 9.57 13.05
CA CYS A 152 6.55 8.95 11.89
C CYS A 152 5.53 8.29 10.95
N LEU A 153 4.58 7.55 11.53
CA LEU A 153 3.51 6.85 10.82
C LEU A 153 2.61 7.81 10.05
N LEU A 154 2.17 8.90 10.70
CA LEU A 154 1.39 9.95 10.04
C LEU A 154 2.09 10.55 8.83
N ILE A 155 3.41 10.76 8.92
CA ILE A 155 4.19 11.35 7.83
C ILE A 155 4.31 10.38 6.66
N HIS A 156 4.52 9.08 6.91
CA HIS A 156 4.66 8.10 5.83
C HIS A 156 3.32 7.66 5.23
N GLU A 157 2.23 7.75 5.98
CA GLU A 157 0.91 7.31 5.49
C GLU A 157 0.39 8.25 4.42
N ILE A 158 0.68 9.56 4.52
CA ILE A 158 0.23 10.54 3.54
C ILE A 158 0.70 10.19 2.11
N PRO A 159 2.02 9.99 1.85
CA PRO A 159 2.48 9.52 0.54
C PRO A 159 1.89 8.17 0.12
N HIS A 160 1.80 7.22 1.06
CA HIS A 160 1.32 5.87 0.77
C HIS A 160 -0.17 5.87 0.36
N GLU A 161 -1.01 6.61 1.06
CA GLU A 161 -2.43 6.74 0.76
C GLU A 161 -2.70 7.44 -0.57
N ILE A 162 -1.90 8.45 -0.93
CA ILE A 162 -2.00 9.09 -2.25
C ILE A 162 -1.66 8.07 -3.34
N SER A 163 -0.66 7.23 -3.09
CA SER A 163 -0.23 6.17 -4.00
C SER A 163 -1.34 5.15 -4.23
N ASP A 164 -1.89 4.60 -3.15
CA ASP A 164 -3.00 3.65 -3.16
C ASP A 164 -4.25 4.21 -3.84
N PHE A 165 -4.59 5.46 -3.53
CA PHE A 165 -5.76 6.12 -4.10
C PHE A 165 -5.67 6.22 -5.63
N ILE A 166 -4.48 6.51 -6.14
CA ILE A 166 -4.21 6.61 -7.57
C ILE A 166 -4.26 5.23 -8.25
N ILE A 167 -3.77 4.19 -7.58
CA ILE A 167 -3.88 2.80 -8.07
C ILE A 167 -5.35 2.39 -8.16
N LEU A 168 -6.18 2.68 -7.14
CA LEU A 168 -7.61 2.37 -7.15
C LEU A 168 -8.36 3.08 -8.29
N LEU A 169 -8.08 4.37 -8.49
CA LEU A 169 -8.65 5.13 -9.61
C LEU A 169 -8.24 4.55 -10.97
N ARG A 170 -6.97 4.14 -11.13
CA ARG A 170 -6.47 3.50 -12.35
C ARG A 170 -7.12 2.13 -12.59
N SER A 171 -7.43 1.42 -11.52
CA SER A 171 -8.14 0.13 -11.53
C SER A 171 -9.65 0.24 -11.81
N GLY A 172 -10.19 1.45 -11.99
CA GLY A 172 -11.58 1.69 -12.36
C GLY A 172 -12.52 1.97 -11.19
N PHE A 173 -12.01 2.14 -9.96
CA PHE A 173 -12.82 2.55 -8.83
C PHE A 173 -13.25 4.01 -8.99
N THR A 174 -14.46 4.34 -8.53
CA THR A 174 -14.83 5.75 -8.40
C THR A 174 -14.08 6.38 -7.24
N ARG A 175 -13.94 7.71 -7.26
CA ARG A 175 -13.37 8.49 -6.15
C ARG A 175 -13.94 8.09 -4.79
N TRP A 176 -15.27 7.97 -4.71
CA TRP A 176 -15.95 7.62 -3.48
C TRP A 176 -15.75 6.16 -3.07
N ASP A 177 -15.66 5.24 -4.02
CA ASP A 177 -15.37 3.83 -3.72
C ASP A 177 -13.94 3.66 -3.21
N ALA A 178 -12.98 4.37 -3.81
CA ALA A 178 -11.59 4.37 -3.36
C ALA A 178 -11.44 4.94 -1.94
N ILE A 179 -12.07 6.09 -1.64
CA ILE A 179 -12.06 6.69 -0.30
C ILE A 179 -12.69 5.74 0.72
N LYS A 180 -13.86 5.18 0.42
CA LYS A 180 -14.53 4.23 1.32
C LYS A 180 -13.64 3.03 1.58
N GLY A 181 -13.05 2.46 0.54
CA GLY A 181 -12.11 1.33 0.65
C GLY A 181 -10.97 1.66 1.61
N GLN A 182 -10.27 2.78 1.39
CA GLN A 182 -9.13 3.19 2.23
C GLN A 182 -9.55 3.43 3.69
N VAL A 183 -10.65 4.15 3.94
CA VAL A 183 -11.14 4.42 5.30
C VAL A 183 -11.56 3.13 6.01
N TYR A 184 -12.26 2.22 5.31
CA TYR A 184 -12.68 0.93 5.90
C TYR A 184 -11.47 0.09 6.30
N LEU A 185 -10.46 0.01 5.43
CA LEU A 185 -9.28 -0.79 5.72
C LEU A 185 -8.41 -0.20 6.83
N LYS A 186 -8.45 1.12 7.03
CA LYS A 186 -7.75 1.77 8.15
C LYS A 186 -8.33 1.42 9.51
N LEU A 187 -9.51 0.80 9.57
CA LEU A 187 -9.98 0.19 10.82
C LEU A 187 -9.08 -0.94 11.31
N PHE A 188 -8.25 -1.55 10.43
CA PHE A 188 -7.32 -2.63 10.80
C PHE A 188 -6.17 -2.18 11.70
N PHE A 189 -5.91 -0.87 11.84
CA PHE A 189 -4.97 -0.35 12.85
C PHE A 189 -5.39 -0.74 14.28
N ILE A 190 -6.70 -0.74 14.56
CA ILE A 190 -7.27 -0.98 15.90
C ILE A 190 -7.00 -2.42 16.37
N PRO A 191 -7.39 -3.49 15.64
CA PRO A 191 -7.08 -4.85 16.05
C PRO A 191 -5.56 -5.09 16.12
N GLY A 192 -4.75 -4.49 15.23
CA GLY A 192 -3.28 -4.56 15.32
C GLY A 192 -2.75 -3.98 16.63
N CYS A 193 -3.21 -2.80 17.05
CA CYS A 193 -2.81 -2.19 18.32
C CYS A 193 -3.19 -3.04 19.54
N ILE A 194 -4.39 -3.61 19.53
CA ILE A 194 -4.93 -4.37 20.65
C ILE A 194 -4.21 -5.72 20.79
N PHE A 195 -3.78 -6.33 19.68
CA PHE A 195 -3.15 -7.65 19.67
C PHE A 195 -1.90 -7.75 20.55
N ILE A 196 -1.10 -6.68 20.66
CA ILE A 196 0.09 -6.63 21.53
C ILE A 196 -0.26 -6.71 23.02
N ASN A 197 -1.48 -6.30 23.40
CA ASN A 197 -1.91 -6.18 24.80
C ASN A 197 -2.80 -7.36 25.27
N LEU A 198 -3.00 -8.37 24.43
CA LEU A 198 -3.70 -9.62 24.72
C LEU A 198 -2.71 -10.69 25.20
#